data_AF-A0A098E6V9-F1
#
_entry.id   AF-A0A098E6V9-F1
#
_cell.length_a   1.000
_cell.length_b   1.000
_cell.length_c   1.000
_cell.angle_alpha   90.00
_cell.angle_beta   90.00
_cell.angle_gamma   90.00
#
_symmetry.space_group_name_H-M   'P 1'
#
loop_
_entity.id
_entity.type
_entity.pdbx_description
1 polymer ?
#
loop_
_entity_poly.entity_id
_entity_poly.type
_entity_poly.pdbx_seq_one_letter_code
_entity_poly.pdbx_strand_id
1 'polypeptide(L)'
;MLIVITGKGGVGKTMVSALLVKAITELKANKEIEGEILAVDADPASNFANALGIKATGSVGDIREDIRKMLDKCIFPLTDKEMYFDGKVFTLAKIIEKEI
;
A
#
# COMPACT_ATOMS: atom_id res chain seq x y z
N MET A 1 -15.11 0.85 -8.28
CA MET A 1 -15.15 -0.61 -8.57
C MET A 1 -14.22 -1.30 -7.57
N LEU A 2 -14.61 -2.45 -7.00
CA LEU A 2 -13.76 -3.23 -6.09
C LEU A 2 -13.38 -4.55 -6.77
N ILE A 3 -12.08 -4.85 -6.82
CA ILE A 3 -11.54 -6.09 -7.39
C ILE A 3 -10.75 -6.80 -6.29
N VAL A 4 -11.12 -8.04 -6.00
CA VAL A 4 -10.41 -8.88 -5.02
C VAL A 4 -9.84 -10.10 -5.74
N ILE A 5 -8.52 -10.26 -5.68
CA ILE A 5 -7.82 -11.38 -6.31
C ILE A 5 -7.47 -12.41 -5.22
N THR A 6 -8.05 -13.60 -5.34
CA THR A 6 -7.88 -14.71 -4.39
C THR A 6 -7.52 -16.01 -5.12
N GLY A 7 -7.11 -17.04 -4.38
CA GLY A 7 -6.68 -18.32 -4.93
C GLY A 7 -5.61 -19.03 -4.08
N LYS A 8 -5.17 -20.21 -4.51
CA LYS A 8 -4.15 -21.02 -3.81
C LYS A 8 -2.77 -20.34 -3.75
N GLY A 9 -1.90 -20.79 -2.86
CA GLY A 9 -0.50 -20.31 -2.80
C GLY A 9 0.24 -20.62 -4.10
N GLY A 10 1.07 -19.68 -4.57
CA GLY A 10 1.94 -19.90 -5.74
C GLY A 10 1.28 -19.83 -7.12
N VAL A 11 -0.03 -19.58 -7.24
CA VAL A 11 -0.74 -19.49 -8.54
C VAL A 11 -0.51 -18.18 -9.31
N GLY A 12 0.38 -17.30 -8.84
CA GLY A 12 0.71 -16.05 -9.51
C GLY A 12 -0.24 -14.87 -9.22
N LYS A 13 -1.02 -14.91 -8.13
CA LYS A 13 -1.96 -13.82 -7.76
C LYS A 13 -1.31 -12.44 -7.77
N THR A 14 -0.17 -12.29 -7.09
CA THR A 14 0.58 -11.03 -7.01
C THR A 14 1.00 -10.51 -8.39
N MET A 15 1.40 -11.41 -9.29
CA MET A 15 1.78 -11.06 -10.66
C MET A 15 0.57 -10.57 -11.47
N VAL A 16 -0.56 -11.28 -11.36
CA VAL A 16 -1.82 -10.87 -12.02
C VAL A 16 -2.29 -9.53 -11.49
N SER A 17 -2.26 -9.32 -10.17
CA SER A 17 -2.59 -8.03 -9.56
C SER A 17 -1.71 -6.91 -10.11
N ALA A 18 -0.41 -7.15 -10.26
CA ALA A 18 0.54 -6.11 -10.71
C ALA A 18 0.30 -5.74 -12.18
N LEU A 19 0.10 -6.75 -13.04
CA LEU A 19 -0.25 -6.55 -14.44
C LEU A 19 -1.60 -5.84 -14.61
N LEU A 20 -2.59 -6.18 -13.79
CA LEU A 20 -3.89 -5.54 -13.81
C LEU A 20 -3.77 -4.05 -13.47
N VAL A 21 -3.07 -3.72 -12.38
CA VAL A 21 -2.83 -2.32 -12.01
C VAL A 21 -2.11 -1.58 -13.13
N LYS A 22 -1.05 -2.15 -13.70
CA LYS A 22 -0.32 -1.54 -14.82
C LYS A 22 -1.21 -1.26 -16.03
N ALA A 23 -2.04 -2.23 -16.43
CA ALA A 23 -2.95 -2.07 -17.55
C ALA A 23 -4.00 -0.97 -17.31
N ILE A 24 -4.60 -0.91 -16.11
CA ILE A 24 -5.56 0.13 -15.76
C ILE A 24 -4.87 1.51 -15.73
N THR A 25 -3.65 1.60 -15.21
CA THR A 25 -2.86 2.84 -15.22
C THR A 25 -2.59 3.31 -16.65
N GLU A 26 -2.23 2.41 -17.57
CA GLU A 26 -2.02 2.73 -18.99
C GLU A 26 -3.30 3.25 -19.65
N LEU A 27 -4.45 2.60 -19.43
CA LEU A 27 -5.75 3.07 -19.93
C LEU A 27 -6.13 4.45 -19.38
N LYS A 28 -5.85 4.70 -18.10
CA LYS A 28 -6.06 6.02 -17.47
C LYS A 28 -5.16 7.08 -18.10
N ALA A 29 -3.87 6.76 -18.34
CA ALA A 29 -2.93 7.68 -18.98
C ALA A 29 -3.37 8.07 -20.40
N ASN A 30 -3.97 7.13 -21.15
CA ASN A 30 -4.56 7.37 -22.46
C ASN A 30 -5.92 8.09 -22.42
N LYS A 31 -6.45 8.40 -21.22
CA LYS A 31 -7.77 9.01 -21.01
C LYS A 31 -8.94 8.17 -21.54
N GLU A 32 -8.75 6.86 -21.66
CA GLU A 32 -9.80 5.92 -22.06
C GLU A 32 -10.75 5.60 -20.90
N ILE A 33 -10.27 5.77 -19.67
CA ILE A 33 -11.02 5.59 -18.43
C ILE A 33 -10.72 6.73 -17.45
N GLU A 34 -11.68 7.03 -16.56
CA GLU A 34 -11.53 7.99 -15.48
C GLU A 34 -11.53 7.29 -14.10
N GLY A 35 -10.95 7.94 -13.09
CA GLY A 35 -10.95 7.48 -11.70
C GLY A 35 -9.56 7.28 -11.09
N GLU A 36 -9.52 7.01 -9.78
CA GLU A 36 -8.29 6.73 -9.03
C GLU A 36 -8.11 5.24 -8.75
N ILE A 37 -6.86 4.78 -8.72
CA ILE A 37 -6.49 3.39 -8.46
C ILE A 37 -5.89 3.32 -7.06
N LEU A 38 -6.53 2.56 -6.17
CA LEU A 38 -5.95 2.17 -4.88
C LEU A 38 -5.69 0.67 -4.91
N ALA A 39 -4.41 0.30 -4.89
CA ALA A 39 -3.99 -1.09 -4.85
C ALA A 39 -3.46 -1.44 -3.45
N VAL A 40 -3.99 -2.50 -2.85
CA VAL A 40 -3.65 -2.93 -1.49
C VAL A 40 -3.10 -4.36 -1.54
N ASP A 41 -1.87 -4.54 -1.06
CA ASP A 41 -1.31 -5.88 -0.84
C ASP A 41 -1.78 -6.41 0.53
N ALA A 42 -2.43 -7.57 0.52
CA ALA A 42 -2.89 -8.25 1.72
C ALA A 42 -1.94 -9.40 2.14
N ASP A 43 -0.85 -9.63 1.42
CA ASP A 43 0.13 -10.67 1.72
C ASP A 43 1.21 -10.17 2.68
N PRO A 44 1.49 -10.86 3.81
CA PRO A 44 2.56 -10.48 4.72
C PRO A 44 3.96 -10.45 4.08
N ALA A 45 4.19 -11.21 3.00
CA ALA A 45 5.48 -11.24 2.31
C ALA A 45 5.79 -9.96 1.52
N SER A 46 4.81 -9.05 1.33
CA SER A 46 4.99 -7.71 0.73
C SER A 46 5.71 -7.70 -0.63
N ASN A 47 5.35 -8.64 -1.52
CA ASN A 47 6.00 -8.77 -2.83
C ASN A 47 5.36 -7.93 -3.93
N PHE A 48 4.23 -7.27 -3.65
CA PHE A 48 3.46 -6.57 -4.67
C PHE A 48 4.16 -5.33 -5.22
N ALA A 49 4.82 -4.53 -4.38
CA ALA A 49 5.61 -3.37 -4.82
C ALA A 49 6.75 -3.80 -5.76
N ASN A 50 7.45 -4.88 -5.43
CA ASN A 50 8.50 -5.44 -6.29
C ASN A 50 7.93 -5.92 -7.64
N ALA A 51 6.75 -6.56 -7.63
CA ALA A 51 6.08 -6.99 -8.87
C ALA A 51 5.64 -5.81 -9.75
N LEU A 52 5.31 -4.67 -9.15
CA LEU A 52 5.04 -3.40 -9.86
C LEU A 52 6.32 -2.68 -10.32
N GLY A 53 7.50 -3.08 -9.83
CA GLY A 53 8.77 -2.42 -10.13
C GLY A 53 8.97 -1.09 -9.39
N ILE A 54 8.22 -0.85 -8.31
CA ILE A 54 8.30 0.37 -7.49
C ILE A 54 9.10 0.12 -6.22
N LYS A 55 9.71 1.18 -5.66
CA LYS A 55 10.44 1.06 -4.39
C LYS A 55 9.52 1.42 -3.23
N ALA A 56 9.05 0.42 -2.50
CA ALA A 56 8.31 0.67 -1.28
C ALA A 56 9.21 1.37 -0.24
N THR A 57 8.84 2.57 0.19
CA THR A 57 9.56 3.35 1.21
C THR A 57 9.12 3.03 2.63
N GLY A 58 8.09 2.21 2.79
CA GLY A 58 7.55 1.76 4.08
C GLY A 58 6.21 1.05 3.90
N SER A 59 5.69 0.52 5.01
CA SER A 59 4.44 -0.22 5.09
C SER A 59 3.60 0.21 6.29
N VAL A 60 2.33 -0.17 6.30
CA VAL A 60 1.47 -0.04 7.48
C VAL A 60 2.03 -0.85 8.67
N GLY A 61 2.73 -1.95 8.38
CA GLY A 61 3.43 -2.75 9.38
C GLY A 61 4.53 -1.96 10.11
N ASP A 62 5.27 -1.13 9.38
CA ASP A 62 6.32 -0.27 9.96
C ASP A 62 5.72 0.78 10.89
N ILE A 63 4.62 1.42 10.49
CA ILE A 63 3.89 2.40 11.32
C ILE A 63 3.45 1.73 12.63
N ARG A 64 2.87 0.53 12.54
CA ARG A 64 2.44 -0.24 13.72
C ARG A 64 3.62 -0.54 14.65
N GLU A 65 4.76 -0.97 14.12
CA GLU A 65 5.94 -1.29 14.93
C GLU A 65 6.55 -0.04 15.58
N ASP A 66 6.57 1.09 14.88
CA ASP A 66 7.04 2.36 15.44
C ASP A 66 6.15 2.83 16.61
N ILE A 67 4.83 2.74 16.46
CA ILE A 67 3.89 3.04 17.55
C ILE A 67 4.15 2.11 18.74
N ARG A 68 4.36 0.80 18.50
CA ARG A 68 4.66 -0.17 19.57
C ARG A 68 5.92 0.22 20.33
N LYS A 69 7.02 0.54 19.63
CA LYS A 69 8.28 0.98 20.24
C LYS A 69 8.13 2.27 21.05
N MET A 70 7.30 3.21 20.60
CA MET A 70 7.04 4.46 21.33
C MET A 70 6.26 4.22 22.62
N LEU A 71 5.27 3.31 22.58
CA LEU A 71 4.50 2.92 23.76
C LEU A 71 5.36 2.18 24.78
N ASP A 72 6.19 1.23 24.34
CA ASP A 72 7.12 0.48 25.21
C ASP A 72 8.10 1.41 25.93
N LYS A 73 8.45 2.56 25.32
CA LYS A 73 9.33 3.59 25.89
C LYS A 73 8.60 4.70 26.63
N CYS A 74 7.27 4.68 26.69
CA CYS A 74 6.43 5.74 27.26
C CYS A 74 6.70 7.13 26.64
N ILE A 75 7.09 7.19 25.36
CA ILE A 75 7.35 8.43 24.61
C ILE A 75 6.29 8.73 23.54
N PHE A 76 5.17 8.00 23.57
CA PHE A 76 4.10 8.23 22.61
C PHE A 76 3.52 9.65 22.79
N PRO A 77 3.25 10.39 21.70
CA PRO A 77 2.75 11.76 21.82
C PRO A 77 1.43 11.82 22.58
N LEU A 78 1.13 12.97 23.19
CA LEU A 78 -0.15 13.24 23.87
C LEU A 78 -1.28 13.50 22.85
N THR A 79 -1.42 12.60 21.88
CA THR A 79 -2.44 12.64 20.84
C THR A 79 -3.20 11.32 20.82
N ASP A 80 -4.35 11.31 20.16
CA ASP A 80 -5.10 10.09 19.96
C ASP A 80 -4.34 9.11 19.04
N LYS A 81 -4.40 7.82 19.37
CA LYS A 81 -3.64 6.79 18.64
C LYS A 81 -4.13 6.61 17.21
N GLU A 82 -5.45 6.70 16.98
CA GLU A 82 -6.04 6.58 15.65
C GLU A 82 -5.63 7.78 14.80
N MET A 83 -5.75 8.99 15.36
CA MET A 83 -5.32 10.22 14.67
C MET A 83 -3.83 10.17 14.28
N TYR A 84 -2.95 9.69 15.16
CA TYR A 84 -1.53 9.52 14.86
C TYR A 84 -1.29 8.50 13.74
N PHE A 85 -1.95 7.35 13.83
CA PHE A 85 -1.83 6.26 12.87
C PHE A 85 -2.30 6.71 11.48
N ASP A 86 -3.48 7.31 11.40
CA ASP A 86 -4.06 7.82 10.15
C ASP A 86 -3.17 8.89 9.51
N GLY A 87 -2.62 9.81 10.31
CA GLY A 87 -1.68 10.81 9.82
C GLY A 87 -0.41 10.19 9.21
N LYS A 88 0.10 9.11 9.81
CA LYS A 88 1.25 8.37 9.28
C LYS A 88 0.90 7.60 8.02
N VAL A 89 -0.24 6.91 7.97
CA VAL A 89 -0.72 6.19 6.78
C VAL A 89 -0.88 7.16 5.61
N PHE A 90 -1.50 8.31 5.83
CA PHE A 90 -1.68 9.34 4.81
C PHE A 90 -0.35 9.90 4.30
N THR A 91 0.62 10.10 5.19
CA THR A 91 1.97 10.54 4.82
C THR A 91 2.67 9.49 3.95
N LEU A 92 2.55 8.21 4.30
CA LEU A 92 3.14 7.10 3.55
C LEU A 92 2.53 7.00 2.13
N ALA A 93 1.19 7.09 2.02
CA ALA A 93 0.49 7.03 0.74
C ALA A 93 0.96 8.11 -0.24
N LYS A 94 1.11 9.36 0.23
CA LYS A 94 1.61 10.49 -0.58
C LYS A 94 3.03 10.32 -1.12
N ILE A 95 3.87 9.53 -0.45
CA ILE A 95 5.23 9.27 -0.92
C ILE A 95 5.18 8.30 -2.09
N ILE A 96 4.35 7.26 -1.99
CA ILE A 96 4.20 6.21 -3.02
C ILE A 96 3.56 6.78 -4.30
N GLU A 97 2.62 7.72 -4.18
CA GLU A 97 2.04 8.44 -5.34
C GLU A 97 3.08 9.14 -6.22
N LYS A 98 4.27 9.49 -5.70
CA LYS A 98 5.32 10.12 -6.50
C LYS A 98 6.19 9.13 -7.29
N GLU A 99 6.08 7.83 -7.01
CA GLU A 99 6.88 6.79 -7.65
C GLU A 99 6.13 6.00 -8.73
N ILE A 100 4.81 6.19 -8.85
CA ILE A 100 3.93 5.56 -9.86
C ILE A 100 3.59 6.58 -10.94
#